data_AF-A0A4Y5SQK3-F1
#
_entry.id   AF-A0A4Y5SQK3-F1
#
_cell.length_a   1.000
_cell.length_b   1.000
_cell.length_c   1.000
_cell.angle_alpha   90.00
_cell.angle_beta   90.00
_cell.angle_gamma   90.00
#
_symmetry.space_group_name_H-M   'P 1'
#
loop_
_entity.id
_entity.type
_entity.pdbx_description
1 polymer ?
#
loop_
_entity_poly.entity_id
_entity_poly.type
_entity_poly.pdbx_seq_one_letter_code
_entity_poly.pdbx_strand_id
1 'polypeptide(L)' 'MDKRAMLIAELDEKSCVAWLWRADPGKQPKPVKNAAACLREIDNVILFGAAKPEIEAWLQEQSDQQATFPREL' A
#
# COMPACT_ATOMS: atom_id res chain seq x y z
N MET A 1 -9.85 15.00 14.66
CA MET A 1 -8.68 14.49 13.93
C MET A 1 -9.04 13.11 13.44
N ASP A 2 -9.00 12.88 12.12
CA ASP A 2 -9.34 11.58 11.54
C ASP A 2 -8.38 10.51 12.09
N LYS A 3 -8.94 9.40 12.57
CA LYS A 3 -8.17 8.31 13.22
C LYS A 3 -7.94 7.14 12.26
N ARG A 4 -8.25 7.30 10.99
CA ARG A 4 -7.98 6.26 9.98
C ARG A 4 -6.50 6.19 9.68
N ALA A 5 -6.04 4.99 9.34
CA ALA A 5 -4.72 4.82 8.75
C ALA A 5 -4.69 5.45 7.35
N MET A 6 -3.50 5.78 6.88
CA MET A 6 -3.28 6.35 5.55
C MET A 6 -2.32 5.49 4.75
N LEU A 7 -2.60 5.32 3.46
CA LEU A 7 -1.67 4.79 2.48
C LEU A 7 -1.11 5.96 1.66
N ILE A 8 0.21 6.04 1.60
CA ILE A 8 0.97 7.09 0.93
C ILE A 8 1.71 6.42 -0.22
N ALA A 9 1.29 6.70 -1.44
CA ALA A 9 1.94 6.26 -2.66
C ALA A 9 3.09 7.20 -3.02
N GLU A 10 4.26 6.62 -3.24
CA GLU A 10 5.43 7.29 -3.78
C GLU A 10 5.54 6.91 -5.26
N LEU A 11 5.57 7.92 -6.12
CA LEU A 11 5.58 7.73 -7.57
C LEU A 11 7.01 7.73 -8.12
N ASP A 12 7.25 6.95 -9.17
CA ASP A 12 8.47 7.01 -9.97
C ASP A 12 8.45 8.19 -10.97
N GLU A 13 9.52 8.30 -11.75
CA GLU A 13 9.68 9.33 -12.81
C GLU A 13 8.61 9.23 -13.92
N LYS A 14 7.93 8.09 -14.03
CA LYS A 14 6.84 7.85 -15.00
C LYS A 14 5.46 8.05 -14.38
N SER A 15 5.39 8.57 -13.16
CA SER A 15 4.15 8.74 -12.38
C SER A 15 3.45 7.42 -12.04
N CYS A 16 4.17 6.30 -12.03
CA CYS A 16 3.66 5.02 -11.55
C CYS A 16 3.96 4.84 -10.06
N VAL A 17 3.14 4.10 -9.33
CA VAL A 17 3.42 3.78 -7.91
C VAL A 17 4.68 2.93 -7.83
N ALA A 18 5.76 3.47 -7.26
CA ALA A 18 7.00 2.75 -7.00
C ALA A 18 6.99 2.13 -5.60
N TRP A 19 6.55 2.89 -4.61
CA TRP A 19 6.52 2.46 -3.21
C TRP A 19 5.20 2.83 -2.55
N LEU A 20 4.79 2.01 -1.58
CA LEU A 20 3.62 2.28 -0.76
C LEU A 20 3.99 2.24 0.73
N TRP A 21 3.62 3.30 1.43
CA TRP A 21 3.84 3.45 2.86
C TRP A 21 2.51 3.46 3.59
N ARG A 22 2.43 2.79 4.74
CA ARG A 22 1.29 2.85 5.66
C ARG A 22 1.64 3.71 6.86
N ALA A 23 0.82 4.72 7.11
CA ALA A 23 0.88 5.59 8.27
C ALA A 23 -0.33 5.31 9.18
N ASP A 24 -0.11 4.55 10.26
CA ASP A 24 -1.11 4.35 11.29
C ASP A 24 -1.12 5.55 12.27
N PRO A 25 -2.27 5.89 12.89
CA PRO A 25 -2.36 6.99 13.84
C PRO A 25 -1.35 6.87 14.99
N GLY A 26 -0.59 7.94 15.23
CA GLY A 26 0.41 8.01 16.30
C GLY A 26 1.67 7.16 16.05
N LYS A 27 1.85 6.60 14.85
CA LYS A 27 3.04 5.84 14.46
C LYS A 27 3.73 6.51 13.28
N GLN A 28 5.04 6.29 13.15
CA GLN A 28 5.76 6.68 11.95
C GLN A 28 5.32 5.82 10.75
N PRO A 29 5.22 6.41 9.54
CA PRO A 29 4.96 5.66 8.32
C PRO A 29 5.98 4.53 8.11
N LYS A 30 5.51 3.38 7.63
CA LYS A 30 6.35 2.21 7.33
C LYS A 30 6.02 1.64 5.95
N PRO A 31 6.99 1.02 5.26
CA PRO A 31 6.71 0.34 4.01
C PRO A 31 5.63 -0.73 4.19
N VAL A 32 4.71 -0.82 3.23
CA VAL A 32 3.69 -1.89 3.21
C VAL A 32 4.38 -3.24 3.06
N LYS A 33 4.18 -4.12 4.04
CA LYS A 33 4.73 -5.49 4.02
C LYS A 33 3.72 -6.56 3.67
N ASN A 34 2.43 -6.28 3.79
CA ASN A 34 1.36 -7.21 3.47
C ASN A 34 0.38 -6.49 2.55
N ALA A 35 0.61 -6.65 1.24
CA ALA A 35 -0.17 -5.96 0.22
C ALA A 35 -1.62 -6.46 0.20
N ALA A 36 -1.83 -7.77 0.36
CA ALA A 36 -3.17 -8.38 0.43
C ALA A 36 -4.03 -7.81 1.57
N ALA A 37 -3.45 -7.60 2.76
CA ALA A 37 -4.15 -6.99 3.88
C ALA A 37 -4.52 -5.52 3.60
N CYS A 38 -3.61 -4.76 2.98
CA CYS A 38 -3.88 -3.37 2.63
C CYS A 38 -4.95 -3.26 1.53
N LEU A 39 -4.99 -4.20 0.57
CA LEU A 39 -6.02 -4.24 -0.47
C LEU A 39 -7.41 -4.45 0.13
N ARG A 40 -7.55 -5.31 1.15
CA ARG A 40 -8.83 -5.54 1.86
C ARG A 40 -9.31 -4.33 2.66
N GLU A 41 -8.38 -3.49 3.10
CA GLU A 41 -8.66 -2.32 3.93
C GLU A 41 -8.76 -1.02 3.12
N ILE A 42 -8.61 -1.06 1.80
CA ILE A 42 -8.38 0.14 0.98
C ILE A 42 -9.51 1.17 1.06
N ASP A 43 -10.76 0.74 1.23
CA ASP A 43 -11.92 1.61 1.41
C ASP A 43 -12.02 2.25 2.81
N ASN A 44 -11.23 1.77 3.76
CA ASN A 44 -11.25 2.19 5.16
C ASN A 44 -10.04 3.07 5.54
N VAL A 45 -9.13 3.31 4.60
CA VAL A 45 -7.93 4.12 4.79
C VAL A 45 -8.00 5.40 3.94
N ILE A 46 -7.24 6.41 4.35
CA ILE A 46 -7.05 7.61 3.54
C ILE A 46 -5.98 7.31 2.50
N LEU A 47 -6.19 7.70 1.25
CA LEU A 47 -5.24 7.51 0.15
C LEU A 47 -4.57 8.84 -0.20
N PHE A 48 -3.26 8.81 -0.43
CA PHE A 48 -2.46 9.97 -0.80
C PHE A 48 -1.40 9.62 -1.84
N GLY A 49 -1.09 10.55 -2.74
CA GLY A 49 0.01 10.44 -3.71
C GLY A 49 -0.37 9.81 -5.06
N ALA A 50 -1.40 8.96 -5.10
CA ALA A 50 -1.90 8.30 -6.32
C ALA A 50 -3.41 8.10 -6.27
N ALA A 51 -4.03 7.82 -7.42
CA ALA A 51 -5.44 7.48 -7.47
C ALA A 51 -5.70 6.06 -6.92
N LYS A 52 -6.90 5.83 -6.37
CA LYS A 52 -7.29 4.52 -5.82
C LYS A 52 -6.99 3.35 -6.78
N PRO A 53 -7.34 3.40 -8.08
CA PRO A 53 -7.09 2.28 -8.99
C PRO A 53 -5.59 1.97 -9.19
N GLU A 54 -4.73 2.98 -9.14
CA GLU A 54 -3.27 2.81 -9.27
C GLU A 54 -2.69 2.12 -8.04
N ILE A 55 -3.18 2.50 -6.86
CA ILE A 55 -2.81 1.86 -5.59
C ILE A 55 -3.34 0.42 -5.53
N GLU A 56 -4.55 0.15 -6.01
CA GLU A 56 -5.12 -1.21 -6.09
C GLU A 56 -4.30 -2.10 -7.02
N ALA A 57 -3.95 -1.60 -8.22
CA ALA A 57 -3.14 -2.34 -9.18
C ALA A 57 -1.77 -2.71 -8.60
N TRP A 58 -1.10 -1.75 -7.95
CA TRP A 58 0.19 -2.00 -7.29
C TRP A 58 0.05 -3.00 -6.14
N LEU A 59 -0.95 -2.85 -5.27
CA LEU A 59 -1.20 -3.78 -4.15
C LEU A 59 -1.52 -5.19 -4.64
N GLN A 60 -2.26 -5.34 -5.74
CA GLN A 60 -2.56 -6.62 -6.35
C GLN A 60 -1.29 -7.27 -6.89
N GLU A 61 -0.48 -6.56 -7.67
CA GLU A 61 0.79 -7.06 -8.20
C GLU A 61 1.74 -7.51 -7.09
N GLN A 62 1.90 -6.69 -6.04
CA GLN A 62 2.74 -7.04 -4.90
C GLN A 62 2.19 -8.23 -4.11
N SER A 63 0.87 -8.32 -3.96
CA SER A 63 0.22 -9.48 -3.32
C SER A 63 0.50 -10.77 -4.09
N ASP A 64 0.42 -10.73 -5.41
CA ASP A 64 0.67 -11.88 -6.27
C ASP A 64 2.15 -12.31 -6.24
N GLN A 65 3.07 -11.34 -6.24
CA GLN A 65 4.50 -11.60 -6.03
C GLN A 65 4.77 -12.24 -4.65
N GLN A 66 4.13 -11.75 -3.58
CA GLN A 66 4.25 -12.31 -2.23
C GLN A 66 3.66 -13.72 -2.11
N ALA A 67 2.62 -14.04 -2.87
CA ALA A 67 2.01 -15.37 -2.92
C ALA A 67 2.84 -16.36 -3.75
N THR A 68 3.53 -15.89 -4.79
CA THR A 68 4.32 -16.73 -5.72
C THR A 68 5.66 -17.18 -5.13
N PHE A 69 6.18 -16.44 -4.15
CA PHE A 69 7.35 -16.85 -3.37
C PHE A 69 6.95 -17.21 -1.93
N PRO A 70 6.38 -18.41 -1.69
CA PRO A 70 6.41 -18.94 -0.33
C PRO A 70 7.89 -19.06 0.04
N ARG A 71 8.35 -18.22 0.97
CA ARG A 71 9.68 -18.38 1.57
C ARG A 71 9.80 -19.83 2.02
N GLU A 72 10.61 -20.62 1.33
CA GLU A 72 11.07 -21.91 1.85
C GLU A 72 11.76 -21.60 3.19
N LEU A 73 11.21 -22.16 4.26
CA LEU A 73 11.73 -22.10 5.62
C LEU A 73 12.88 -23.09 5.77
#